data_AF-A0A968JH38-F1
#
_entry.id   AF-A0A968JH38-F1
#
_cell.length_a   1.000
_cell.length_b   1.000
_cell.length_c   1.000
_cell.angle_alpha   90.00
_cell.angle_beta   90.00
_cell.angle_gamma   90.00
#
_symmetry.space_group_name_H-M   'P 1'
#
loop_
_entity.id
_entity.type
_entity.pdbx_description
1 polymer ?
#
loop_
_entity_poly.entity_id
_entity_poly.type
_entity_poly.pdbx_seq_one_letter_code
_entity_poly.pdbx_strand_id
1 'polypeptide(L)' 'METTKKEKQFDAVKMMREIREKISSETQNMTFEELKAYIKQKLADNKTKLVGQ' A
#
# COMPACT_ATOMS: atom_id res chain seq x y z
N MET A 1 -27.08 19.96 -22.36
CA MET A 1 -26.60 18.57 -22.18
C MET A 1 -26.12 18.44 -20.75
N GLU A 2 -26.93 17.84 -19.87
CA GLU A 2 -26.52 17.52 -18.51
C GLU A 2 -25.60 16.31 -18.57
N THR A 3 -24.32 16.52 -18.27
CA THR A 3 -23.33 15.44 -18.20
C THR A 3 -23.58 14.68 -16.90
N THR A 4 -24.25 13.53 -17.00
CA THR A 4 -24.38 12.57 -15.91
C THR A 4 -22.96 12.10 -15.57
N LYS A 5 -22.32 12.77 -14.60
CA LYS A 5 -21.04 12.34 -14.03
C LYS A 5 -21.30 11.00 -13.35
N LYS A 6 -21.04 9.89 -14.05
CA LYS A 6 -20.85 8.60 -13.40
C LYS A 6 -19.65 8.78 -12.47
N GLU A 7 -19.91 9.04 -11.20
CA GLU A 7 -18.90 8.94 -10.17
C GLU A 7 -18.28 7.56 -10.29
N LYS A 8 -16.98 7.49 -10.58
CA LYS A 8 -16.25 6.23 -10.51
C LYS A 8 -16.32 5.79 -9.06
N GLN A 9 -17.15 4.79 -8.77
CA GLN A 9 -17.33 4.26 -7.40
C GLN A 9 -16.03 3.69 -6.81
N PHE A 10 -15.01 3.50 -7.64
CA PHE A 10 -13.70 3.02 -7.23
C PHE A 10 -12.60 3.81 -7.94
N ASP A 11 -11.86 4.59 -7.17
CA ASP A 11 -10.65 5.25 -7.63
C ASP A 11 -9.42 4.44 -7.18
N ALA A 12 -8.94 3.59 -8.07
CA ALA A 12 -7.75 2.77 -7.85
C ALA A 12 -6.50 3.61 -7.59
N VAL A 13 -6.40 4.81 -8.17
CA VAL A 13 -5.26 5.71 -7.98
C VAL A 13 -5.31 6.30 -6.59
N LYS A 14 -6.50 6.75 -6.15
CA LYS A 14 -6.71 7.24 -4.79
C LYS A 14 -6.41 6.16 -3.76
N MET A 15 -6.89 4.93 -3.97
CA MET A 15 -6.58 3.80 -3.09
C MET A 15 -5.08 3.53 -3.01
N MET A 16 -4.38 3.47 -4.15
CA MET A 16 -2.93 3.24 -4.16
C MET A 16 -2.17 4.37 -3.47
N ARG A 17 -2.64 5.61 -3.61
CA ARG A 17 -2.05 6.78 -2.95
C ARG A 17 -2.24 6.72 -1.43
N GLU A 18 -3.44 6.41 -0.95
CA GLU A 18 -3.74 6.27 0.48
C GLU A 18 -2.91 5.14 1.12
N ILE A 19 -2.79 4.00 0.44
CA ILE A 19 -1.96 2.88 0.89
C ILE A 19 -0.49 3.31 1.00
N ARG A 20 0.03 4.00 -0.02
CA ARG A 20 1.41 4.51 0.00
C ARG A 20 1.62 5.50 1.15
N GLU A 21 0.72 6.47 1.31
CA GLU A 21 0.80 7.48 2.37
C GLU A 21 0.78 6.83 3.76
N LYS A 22 -0.05 5.81 3.96
CA LYS A 22 -0.08 5.03 5.19
C LYS A 22 1.25 4.32 5.46
N ILE A 23 1.79 3.59 4.48
CA ILE A 23 3.09 2.91 4.62
C ILE A 23 4.19 3.94 4.88
N SER A 24 4.19 5.07 4.17
CA SER A 24 5.16 6.15 4.39
C SER A 24 5.06 6.69 5.81
N SER A 25 3.86 6.98 6.32
CA SER A 25 3.68 7.45 7.70
C SER A 25 4.12 6.43 8.75
N GLU A 26 3.89 5.13 8.50
CA GLU A 26 4.32 4.05 9.40
C GLU A 26 5.85 3.89 9.39
N THR A 27 6.49 4.09 8.25
CA THR A 27 7.92 3.80 8.04
C THR A 27 8.84 5.02 8.14
N GLN A 28 8.30 6.25 8.14
CA GLN A 28 9.09 7.49 8.06
C GLN A 28 10.10 7.66 9.21
N ASN A 29 9.77 7.16 10.40
CA ASN A 29 10.63 7.27 11.59
C ASN A 29 11.32 5.94 11.94
N MET A 30 11.21 4.91 11.09
CA MET A 30 11.86 3.62 11.31
C MET A 30 13.32 3.67 10.87
N THR A 31 14.17 3.04 11.65
CA THR A 31 15.55 2.73 11.25
C THR A 31 15.55 1.64 10.16
N PHE A 32 16.70 1.46 9.50
CA PHE A 32 16.86 0.43 8.47
C PHE A 32 16.50 -0.98 8.98
N GLU A 33 16.85 -1.31 10.24
CA GLU A 33 16.56 -2.61 10.82
C GLU A 33 15.07 -2.81 11.09
N GLU A 34 14.40 -1.78 11.61
CA GLU A 34 12.95 -1.78 11.84
C GLU A 34 12.17 -1.85 10.52
N LEU A 35 12.62 -1.14 9.48
CA LEU A 35 12.02 -1.21 8.15
C LEU A 35 12.17 -2.61 7.53
N LYS A 36 13.33 -3.23 7.72
CA LYS A 36 13.60 -4.61 7.27
C LYS A 36 12.71 -5.61 8.02
N ALA A 37 12.52 -5.43 9.33
CA ALA A 37 11.63 -6.25 10.13
C ALA A 37 10.16 -6.05 9.71
N TYR A 38 9.73 -4.81 9.49
CA TYR A 38 8.39 -4.47 9.00
C TYR A 38 8.08 -5.17 7.67
N ILE A 39 8.99 -5.08 6.68
CA ILE A 39 8.81 -5.75 5.38
C ILE A 39 8.76 -7.28 5.56
N LYS A 40 9.65 -7.87 6.36
CA LYS A 40 9.63 -9.31 6.65
C LYS A 40 8.32 -9.76 7.30
N GLN A 41 7.82 -9.00 8.27
CA GLN A 41 6.56 -9.28 8.95
C GLN A 41 5.40 -9.21 7.97
N LYS A 42 5.30 -8.16 7.15
CA LYS A 42 4.25 -8.04 6.13
C LYS A 42 4.28 -9.17 5.11
N LEU A 43 5.47 -9.64 4.71
CA LEU A 43 5.61 -10.79 3.81
C LEU A 43 5.20 -12.11 4.48
N ALA A 44 5.55 -12.31 5.75
CA ALA A 44 5.16 -13.49 6.52
C ALA A 44 3.64 -13.55 6.74
N ASP A 45 3.03 -12.43 7.12
CA ASP A 45 1.59 -12.32 7.40
C ASP A 45 0.74 -12.58 6.15
N ASN A 46 1.19 -12.15 4.97
CA ASN A 46 0.40 -12.27 3.75
C ASN A 46 0.59 -13.62 3.02
N LYS A 47 1.41 -14.55 3.54
CA LYS A 47 1.76 -15.83 2.88
C LYS A 47 2.00 -15.67 1.37
N THR A 48 2.56 -14.54 0.97
CA THR A 48 2.78 -14.24 -0.44
C THR A 48 3.92 -15.10 -0.94
N LYS A 49 3.70 -15.83 -2.03
CA LYS A 49 4.78 -16.58 -2.68
C LYS A 49 5.84 -15.57 -3.12
N LEU A 50 7.08 -15.76 -2.65
CA LEU A 50 8.21 -14.99 -3.14
C LEU A 50 8.38 -15.35 -4.63
N VAL A 51 8.25 -14.34 -5.50
CA VAL A 51 8.39 -14.54 -6.93
C VAL A 51 9.85 -14.90 -7.22
N GLY A 52 10.11 -16.14 -7.65
CA GLY A 52 11.45 -16.63 -7.99
C GLY A 52 12.08 -17.61 -7.00
N GLN A 53 11.34 -18.14 -6.03
CA GLN A 53 11.71 -19.35 -5.24
C GLN A 53 10.95 -20.58 -5.72
#